data_AF-A0A1I5S9H7-F1
#
_entry.id   AF-A0A1I5S9H7-F1
#
_cell.length_a   1.000
_cell.length_b   1.000
_cell.length_c   1.000
_cell.angle_alpha   90.00
_cell.angle_beta   90.00
_cell.angle_gamma   90.00
#
_symmetry.space_group_name_H-M   'P 1'
#
loop_
_entity.id
_entity.type
_entity.pdbx_description
1 polymer ?
#
loop_
_entity_poly.entity_id
_entity_poly.type
_entity_poly.pdbx_seq_one_letter_code
_entity_poly.pdbx_strand_id
1 'polypeptide(L)'
;MPVDQLRDRFGVEPVCRVLDRCPGTYYGRKHRPPSARAQRDAVLIEEIEAVHQASHGTCGAYRVHKQLRRQGMQVARCTVERLMRAHGLQGVHRRDRRRTTTPDESAPRPPDLVNRQFTADRPDRLWLADITYVRTWEGLVYVACLLDVFSRRIVGRSRPKLRIKPKTGSTKSRRVPARVSTRPPSP
;
A
#
# COMPACT_ATOMS: atom_id res chain seq x y z
N MET A 1 24.41 29.69 -1.52
CA MET A 1 25.74 29.47 -0.89
C MET A 1 25.98 30.59 0.11
N PRO A 2 26.81 30.44 1.15
CA PRO A 2 27.13 31.52 2.08
C PRO A 2 27.66 32.79 1.37
N VAL A 3 28.38 32.60 0.27
CA VAL A 3 28.85 33.68 -0.63
C VAL A 3 27.71 34.53 -1.18
N ASP A 4 26.54 33.95 -1.47
CA ASP A 4 25.42 34.69 -2.06
C ASP A 4 24.75 35.65 -1.07
N GLN A 5 24.82 35.36 0.23
CA GLN A 5 24.26 36.20 1.31
C GLN A 5 25.19 37.36 1.69
N LEU A 6 26.50 37.20 1.46
CA LEU A 6 27.51 38.15 1.90
C LEU A 6 28.07 39.01 0.74
N ARG A 7 27.75 38.67 -0.52
CA ARG A 7 28.29 39.37 -1.70
C ARG A 7 27.94 40.85 -1.72
N ASP A 8 26.73 41.22 -1.28
CA ASP A 8 26.22 42.59 -1.41
C ASP A 8 26.88 43.53 -0.39
N ARG A 9 27.43 42.97 0.70
CA ARG A 9 28.07 43.73 1.77
C ARG A 9 29.60 43.73 1.69
N PHE A 10 30.20 42.64 1.22
CA PHE A 10 31.67 42.45 1.27
C PHE A 10 32.30 42.10 -0.08
N GLY A 11 31.52 41.95 -1.14
CA GLY A 11 32.02 41.46 -2.43
C GLY A 11 32.34 39.96 -2.42
N VAL A 12 32.52 39.38 -3.61
CA VAL A 12 32.72 37.92 -3.77
C VAL A 12 34.12 37.50 -3.36
N GLU A 13 35.16 38.26 -3.72
CA GLU A 13 36.55 37.91 -3.47
C GLU A 13 36.92 37.80 -1.98
N PRO A 14 36.55 38.75 -1.10
CA PRO A 14 36.87 38.65 0.32
C PRO A 14 36.19 37.46 1.00
N VAL A 15 34.93 37.19 0.63
CA VAL A 15 34.18 36.06 1.17
C VAL A 15 34.76 34.73 0.67
N CYS A 16 35.15 34.66 -0.60
CA CYS A 16 35.85 33.51 -1.17
C CYS A 16 37.20 33.25 -0.50
N ARG A 17 37.95 34.30 -0.15
CA ARG A 17 39.23 34.19 0.57
C ARG A 17 39.04 33.61 1.98
N VAL A 18 38.04 34.05 2.73
CA VAL A 18 37.74 33.53 4.08
C VAL A 18 37.26 32.07 4.05
N LEU A 19 36.51 31.69 3.01
CA LEU A 19 36.01 30.34 2.82
C LEU A 19 37.01 29.40 2.11
N ASP A 20 38.23 29.87 1.88
CA ASP A 20 39.31 29.15 1.20
C ASP A 20 38.90 28.57 -0.17
N ARG A 21 38.21 29.41 -0.97
CA ARG A 21 37.66 29.06 -2.29
C ARG A 21 38.14 30.05 -3.35
N CYS A 22 38.39 29.55 -4.56
CA CYS A 22 38.74 30.41 -5.69
C CYS A 22 37.48 31.13 -6.25
N PRO A 23 37.51 32.46 -6.50
CA PRO A 23 36.39 33.19 -7.11
C PRO A 23 35.93 32.62 -8.46
N GLY A 24 36.86 32.10 -9.27
CA GLY A 24 36.54 31.43 -10.54
C GLY A 24 35.64 30.20 -10.36
N THR A 25 35.78 29.46 -9.25
CA THR A 25 34.88 28.33 -8.93
C THR A 25 33.47 28.78 -8.54
N TYR A 26 33.34 29.96 -7.94
CA TYR A 26 32.04 30.56 -7.62
C TYR A 26 31.28 30.94 -8.89
N TYR A 27 31.89 31.76 -9.76
CA TYR A 27 31.27 32.16 -11.03
C TYR A 27 31.07 30.96 -11.96
N GLY A 28 32.04 30.07 -12.04
CA GLY A 28 31.94 28.84 -12.81
C GLY A 28 30.78 27.96 -12.35
N ARG A 29 30.48 27.89 -11.05
CA ARG A 29 29.31 27.18 -10.52
C ARG A 29 28.01 27.94 -10.76
N LYS A 30 28.02 29.27 -10.67
CA LYS A 30 26.85 30.13 -10.88
C LYS A 30 26.35 30.12 -12.33
N HIS A 31 27.27 30.02 -13.29
CA HIS A 31 26.96 29.97 -14.72
C HIS A 31 26.92 28.55 -15.29
N ARG A 32 27.23 27.51 -14.49
CA ARG A 32 27.23 26.13 -14.98
C ARG A 32 25.81 25.71 -15.35
N PRO A 33 25.58 25.26 -16.60
CA PRO A 33 24.28 24.73 -16.99
C PRO A 33 23.94 23.48 -16.17
N PRO A 34 22.65 23.16 -16.00
CA PRO A 34 22.24 21.96 -15.29
C PRO A 34 22.87 20.73 -15.95
N SER A 35 23.43 19.84 -15.12
CA SER A 35 24.03 18.59 -15.61
C SER A 35 23.01 17.76 -16.39
N ALA A 36 23.48 16.90 -17.31
CA ALA A 36 22.60 15.98 -18.06
C ALA A 36 21.71 15.13 -17.13
N ARG A 37 22.21 14.79 -15.95
CA ARG A 37 21.41 14.11 -14.91
C ARG A 37 20.29 14.99 -14.36
N ALA A 38 20.58 16.26 -14.06
CA ALA A 38 19.58 17.19 -13.55
C ALA A 38 18.49 17.48 -14.60
N GLN A 39 18.84 17.55 -15.88
CA GLN A 39 17.87 17.70 -16.96
C GLN A 39 16.95 16.47 -17.07
N ARG A 40 17.51 15.25 -17.02
CA ARG A 40 16.70 14.02 -17.01
C ARG A 40 15.81 13.91 -15.76
N ASP A 41 16.34 14.28 -14.60
CA ASP A 41 15.59 14.28 -13.35
C ASP A 41 14.41 15.28 -13.41
N ALA A 42 14.58 16.43 -14.08
CA ALA A 42 13.53 17.42 -14.28
C ALA A 42 12.38 16.89 -15.17
N VAL A 43 12.69 16.20 -16.26
CA VAL A 43 11.66 15.53 -17.08
C VAL A 43 10.97 14.41 -16.31
N LEU A 44 11.75 13.65 -15.55
CA LEU A 44 11.23 12.49 -14.82
C LEU A 44 10.32 12.90 -13.65
N ILE A 45 10.56 14.04 -13.01
CA ILE A 45 9.70 14.48 -11.91
C ILE A 45 8.31 14.88 -12.41
N GLU A 46 8.19 15.51 -13.57
CA GLU A 46 6.90 15.86 -14.17
C GLU A 46 6.03 14.61 -14.38
N GLU A 47 6.63 13.53 -14.88
CA GLU A 47 5.94 12.24 -15.04
C GLU A 47 5.59 11.58 -13.70
N ILE A 48 6.49 11.64 -12.72
CA ILE A 48 6.22 11.15 -11.35
C ILE A 48 5.03 11.89 -10.74
N GLU A 49 4.97 13.21 -10.89
CA GLU A 49 3.89 14.06 -10.39
C GLU A 49 2.57 13.75 -11.10
N ALA A 50 2.57 13.61 -12.43
CA ALA A 50 1.40 13.21 -13.19
C ALA A 50 0.83 11.86 -12.74
N VAL A 51 1.69 10.86 -12.55
CA VAL A 51 1.27 9.53 -12.06
C VAL A 51 0.76 9.59 -10.61
N HIS A 52 1.39 10.40 -9.77
CA HIS A 52 0.99 10.57 -8.37
C HIS A 52 -0.36 11.28 -8.24
N GLN A 53 -0.58 12.34 -9.02
CA GLN A 53 -1.84 13.08 -9.10
C GLN A 53 -2.98 12.22 -9.68
N ALA A 54 -2.71 11.44 -10.74
CA ALA A 54 -3.68 10.49 -11.29
C ALA A 54 -4.10 9.42 -10.25
N SER A 55 -3.24 9.15 -9.27
CA SER A 55 -3.51 8.24 -8.15
C SER A 55 -4.10 8.96 -6.91
N HIS A 56 -4.46 10.23 -7.01
CA HIS A 56 -4.89 11.11 -5.91
C HIS A 56 -3.94 11.07 -4.70
N GLY A 57 -2.63 10.97 -4.95
CA GLY A 57 -1.60 10.90 -3.93
C GLY A 57 -1.54 9.61 -3.10
N THR A 58 -2.29 8.57 -3.48
CA THR A 58 -2.31 7.30 -2.72
C THR A 58 -1.11 6.41 -3.01
N CYS A 59 -0.47 6.58 -4.18
CA CYS A 59 0.63 5.74 -4.62
C CYS A 59 1.98 6.21 -4.07
N GLY A 60 2.67 5.33 -3.35
CA GLY A 60 4.07 5.54 -2.97
C GLY A 60 5.06 5.15 -4.07
N ALA A 61 6.35 5.39 -3.82
CA ALA A 61 7.43 5.22 -4.81
C ALA A 61 7.46 3.87 -5.54
N TYR A 62 7.15 2.78 -4.86
CA TYR A 62 7.09 1.46 -5.49
C TYR A 62 6.00 1.36 -6.57
N ARG A 63 4.80 1.89 -6.28
CA ARG A 63 3.66 1.85 -7.21
C ARG A 63 3.87 2.80 -8.38
N VAL A 64 4.38 4.00 -8.10
CA VAL A 64 4.75 4.98 -9.13
C VAL A 64 5.81 4.38 -10.06
N HIS A 65 6.88 3.80 -9.52
CA HIS A 65 7.89 3.10 -10.33
C HIS A 65 7.30 1.98 -11.21
N LYS A 66 6.40 1.15 -10.67
CA LYS A 66 5.72 0.13 -11.49
C LYS A 66 4.88 0.74 -12.61
N GLN A 67 4.23 1.87 -12.36
CA GLN A 67 3.42 2.55 -13.36
C GLN A 67 4.29 3.18 -14.46
N LEU A 68 5.38 3.84 -14.09
CA LEU A 68 6.37 4.37 -15.04
C LEU A 68 6.94 3.27 -15.94
N ARG A 69 7.24 2.09 -15.37
CA ARG A 69 7.68 0.93 -16.17
C ARG A 69 6.61 0.43 -17.14
N ARG A 70 5.33 0.51 -16.79
CA ARG A 70 4.21 0.15 -17.68
C ARG A 70 4.03 1.16 -18.81
N GLN A 71 4.40 2.41 -18.58
CA GLN A 71 4.46 3.47 -19.59
C GLN A 71 5.73 3.40 -20.46
N GLY A 72 6.57 2.39 -20.28
CA GLY A 72 7.79 2.18 -21.09
C GLY A 72 9.03 2.90 -20.57
N MET A 73 8.95 3.61 -19.44
CA MET A 73 10.11 4.32 -18.90
C MET A 73 11.02 3.37 -18.10
N GLN A 74 12.28 3.28 -18.53
CA GLN A 74 13.33 2.50 -17.87
C GLN A 74 14.00 3.36 -16.79
N VAL A 75 13.49 3.27 -15.57
CA VAL A 75 13.97 4.07 -14.43
C VAL A 75 14.27 3.19 -13.24
N ALA A 76 15.40 3.43 -12.56
CA ALA A 76 15.72 2.73 -11.33
C ALA A 76 14.79 3.15 -10.18
N ARG A 77 14.38 2.18 -9.34
CA ARG A 77 13.52 2.44 -8.18
C ARG A 77 14.10 3.49 -7.23
N CYS A 78 15.42 3.45 -6.98
CA CYS A 78 16.11 4.41 -6.12
C CYS A 78 16.05 5.85 -6.65
N THR A 79 15.98 6.03 -7.98
CA THR A 79 15.81 7.35 -8.60
C THR A 79 14.43 7.91 -8.30
N VAL A 80 13.38 7.10 -8.47
CA VAL A 80 12.00 7.49 -8.16
C VAL A 80 11.86 7.82 -6.68
N GLU A 81 12.39 6.97 -5.80
CA GLU A 81 12.39 7.21 -4.34
C GLU A 81 13.09 8.52 -3.97
N ARG A 82 14.27 8.78 -4.55
CA ARG A 82 15.02 10.02 -4.31
C ARG A 82 14.25 11.25 -4.78
N LEU A 83 13.68 11.22 -5.98
CA LEU A 83 12.95 12.35 -6.56
C LEU A 83 11.65 12.63 -5.80
N MET A 84 10.88 11.59 -5.47
CA MET A 84 9.69 11.73 -4.65
C MET A 84 10.00 12.33 -3.27
N ARG A 85 11.09 11.89 -2.62
CA ARG A 85 11.52 12.48 -1.33
C ARG A 85 11.92 13.94 -1.48
N ALA A 86 12.68 14.29 -2.53
CA ALA A 86 13.12 15.66 -2.76
C ALA A 86 11.95 16.62 -3.04
N HIS A 87 10.86 16.13 -3.64
CA HIS A 87 9.65 16.91 -3.95
C HIS A 87 8.52 16.74 -2.93
N GLY A 88 8.76 16.06 -1.80
CA GLY A 88 7.76 15.86 -0.75
C GLY A 88 6.58 14.95 -1.16
N LEU A 89 6.68 14.24 -2.28
CA LEU A 89 5.66 13.31 -2.76
C LEU A 89 5.67 12.04 -1.92
N GLN A 90 4.56 11.74 -1.27
CA GLN A 90 4.41 10.55 -0.43
C GLN A 90 3.14 9.80 -0.78
N GLY A 91 3.18 8.48 -0.65
CA GLY A 91 2.00 7.65 -0.79
C GLY A 91 1.24 7.55 0.52
N VAL A 92 -0.10 7.50 0.44
CA VAL A 92 -0.94 7.24 1.61
C VAL A 92 -0.77 5.79 2.07
N HIS A 93 -0.21 5.61 3.27
CA HIS A 93 -0.30 4.36 4.01
C HIS A 93 -1.54 4.39 4.91
N ARG A 94 -2.54 3.53 4.65
CA ARG A 94 -3.65 3.31 5.59
C ARG A 94 -3.09 2.67 6.86
N ARG A 95 -2.81 3.48 7.87
CA ARG A 95 -2.32 3.03 9.19
C ARG A 95 -3.42 2.56 10.13
N ASP A 96 -4.70 2.74 9.80
CA ASP A 96 -5.77 2.24 10.66
C ASP A 96 -5.98 0.74 10.48
N ARG A 97 -5.33 -0.05 11.35
CA ARG A 97 -5.88 -1.33 11.79
C ARG A 97 -7.21 -1.03 12.48
N ARG A 98 -8.29 -0.94 11.69
CA ARG A 98 -9.64 -1.06 12.25
C ARG A 98 -9.71 -2.41 12.96
N ARG A 99 -9.71 -2.39 14.28
CA ARG A 99 -9.94 -3.57 15.10
C ARG A 99 -11.40 -3.98 14.89
N THR A 100 -11.62 -4.90 13.96
CA THR A 100 -12.97 -5.35 13.56
C THR A 100 -13.68 -6.09 14.69
N THR A 101 -12.92 -6.70 15.60
CA THR A 101 -13.46 -7.55 16.66
C THR A 101 -12.69 -7.30 17.96
N THR A 102 -13.41 -6.91 19.00
CA THR A 102 -12.91 -7.01 20.39
C THR A 102 -13.19 -8.43 20.84
N PRO A 103 -12.15 -9.24 21.16
CA PRO A 103 -12.36 -10.57 21.69
C PRO A 103 -13.14 -10.48 23.00
N ASP A 104 -14.20 -11.26 23.14
CA ASP A 104 -14.83 -11.50 24.43
C ASP A 104 -14.02 -12.61 25.12
N GLU A 105 -13.32 -12.25 26.20
CA GLU A 105 -12.47 -13.18 26.95
C GLU A 105 -13.27 -14.26 27.67
N SER A 106 -14.57 -14.00 27.91
CA SER A 106 -15.48 -14.94 28.59
C SER A 106 -16.15 -15.94 27.65
N ALA A 107 -16.04 -15.73 26.32
CA ALA A 107 -16.66 -16.61 25.35
C ALA A 107 -15.87 -17.93 25.21
N PRO A 108 -16.54 -19.10 25.24
CA PRO A 108 -15.88 -20.39 25.02
C PRO A 108 -15.26 -20.41 23.62
N ARG A 109 -13.93 -20.56 23.56
CA ARG A 109 -13.20 -20.65 22.30
C ARG A 109 -13.45 -22.03 21.69
N PRO A 110 -13.79 -22.11 20.40
CA PRO A 110 -13.82 -23.40 19.71
C PRO A 110 -12.46 -24.10 19.86
N PRO A 111 -12.43 -25.42 20.07
CA PRO A 111 -11.18 -26.15 20.16
C PRO A 111 -10.41 -26.01 18.83
N ASP A 112 -9.11 -25.74 18.93
CA ASP A 112 -8.22 -25.70 17.77
C ASP A 112 -7.91 -27.13 17.31
N LEU A 113 -8.76 -27.65 16.44
CA LEU A 113 -8.65 -29.02 15.92
C LEU A 113 -7.38 -29.28 15.11
N VAL A 114 -6.67 -28.23 14.70
CA VAL A 114 -5.47 -28.32 13.85
C VAL A 114 -4.20 -27.88 14.57
N ASN A 115 -4.28 -27.48 15.84
CA ASN A 115 -3.13 -27.00 16.64
C ASN A 115 -2.28 -25.95 15.89
N ARG A 116 -2.93 -25.05 15.14
CA ARG A 116 -2.30 -24.05 14.26
C ARG A 116 -1.37 -24.60 13.15
N GLN A 117 -1.48 -25.89 12.83
CA GLN A 117 -0.75 -26.51 11.73
C GLN A 117 -1.56 -26.36 10.43
N PHE A 118 -1.27 -25.30 9.67
CA PHE A 118 -1.91 -25.00 8.39
C PHE A 118 -1.16 -25.61 7.21
N THR A 119 -0.85 -26.90 7.31
CA THR A 119 -0.13 -27.70 6.32
C THR A 119 -0.83 -29.04 6.16
N ALA A 120 -0.92 -29.52 4.91
CA ALA A 120 -1.51 -30.81 4.59
C ALA A 120 -0.56 -31.57 3.65
N ASP A 121 -0.57 -32.90 3.74
CA ASP A 121 0.30 -33.82 2.98
C ASP A 121 -0.32 -34.25 1.63
N ARG A 122 -1.63 -34.06 1.48
CA ARG A 122 -2.39 -34.38 0.26
C ARG A 122 -3.63 -33.48 0.12
N PRO A 123 -4.21 -33.35 -1.09
CA PRO A 123 -5.44 -32.58 -1.31
C PRO A 123 -6.59 -33.06 -0.42
N ASP A 124 -7.55 -32.17 -0.15
CA ASP A 124 -8.82 -32.47 0.54
C ASP A 124 -8.71 -33.01 1.97
N ARG A 125 -7.56 -32.77 2.63
CA ARG A 125 -7.36 -33.10 4.06
C ARG A 125 -7.65 -31.94 5.00
N LEU A 126 -7.38 -30.72 4.55
CA LEU A 126 -7.58 -29.52 5.35
C LEU A 126 -8.07 -28.38 4.47
N TRP A 127 -9.26 -27.87 4.78
CA TRP A 127 -9.83 -26.72 4.13
C TRP A 127 -9.88 -25.52 5.07
N LEU A 128 -9.49 -24.36 4.57
CA LEU A 128 -9.66 -23.08 5.23
C LEU A 128 -10.92 -22.40 4.70
N ALA A 129 -11.82 -22.04 5.62
CA ALA A 129 -12.97 -21.21 5.32
C ALA A 129 -12.65 -19.76 5.65
N ASP A 130 -12.85 -18.86 4.69
CA ASP A 130 -12.77 -17.42 4.89
C ASP A 130 -14.07 -16.75 4.44
N ILE A 131 -14.50 -15.72 5.17
CA ILE A 131 -15.62 -14.87 4.79
C ILE A 131 -15.09 -13.45 4.69
N THR A 132 -15.23 -12.87 3.50
CA THR A 132 -14.76 -11.53 3.21
C THR A 132 -15.91 -10.62 2.74
N TYR A 133 -15.73 -9.33 3.00
CA TYR A 133 -16.69 -8.28 2.66
C TYR A 133 -16.22 -7.53 1.43
N VAL A 134 -16.97 -7.65 0.34
CA VAL A 134 -16.65 -6.97 -0.93
C VAL A 134 -17.58 -5.78 -1.08
N ARG A 135 -16.99 -4.58 -1.17
CA ARG A 135 -17.73 -3.36 -1.51
C ARG A 135 -17.99 -3.34 -3.02
N THR A 136 -19.26 -3.26 -3.39
CA THR A 136 -19.72 -3.06 -4.77
C THR A 136 -20.42 -1.71 -4.88
N TRP A 137 -20.71 -1.24 -6.09
CA TRP A 137 -21.48 -0.01 -6.29
C TRP A 137 -22.92 -0.11 -5.78
N GLU A 138 -23.47 -1.33 -5.73
CA GLU A 138 -24.84 -1.59 -5.25
C GLU A 138 -24.91 -1.89 -3.74
N GLY A 139 -23.78 -1.96 -3.05
CA GLY A 139 -23.70 -2.22 -1.61
C GLY A 139 -22.62 -3.22 -1.20
N LEU A 140 -22.70 -3.71 0.04
CA LEU A 140 -21.76 -4.68 0.60
C LEU A 140 -22.24 -6.10 0.35
N VAL A 141 -21.39 -6.94 -0.23
CA VAL A 141 -21.67 -8.36 -0.48
C VAL A 141 -20.71 -9.22 0.35
N TYR A 142 -21.24 -10.28 0.94
CA TYR A 142 -20.44 -11.29 1.62
C TYR A 142 -20.01 -12.35 0.62
N VAL A 143 -18.73 -12.70 0.63
CA VAL A 143 -18.20 -13.80 -0.16
C VAL A 143 -17.58 -14.79 0.81
N ALA A 144 -18.04 -16.04 0.75
CA ALA A 144 -17.45 -17.15 1.50
C ALA A 144 -16.64 -18.02 0.53
N CYS A 145 -15.39 -18.32 0.90
CA CYS A 145 -14.47 -19.12 0.13
C CYS A 145 -13.95 -20.29 0.97
N LEU A 146 -13.83 -21.45 0.34
CA LEU A 146 -13.14 -22.63 0.87
C LEU A 146 -11.85 -22.83 0.08
N LEU A 147 -10.71 -22.78 0.76
CA LEU A 147 -9.39 -22.96 0.20
C LEU A 147 -8.80 -24.28 0.66
N ASP A 148 -8.35 -25.11 -0.28
CA ASP A 148 -7.55 -26.29 0.05
C ASP A 148 -6.11 -25.88 0.41
N VAL A 149 -5.65 -26.30 1.58
CA VAL A 149 -4.34 -25.94 2.13
C VAL A 149 -3.20 -26.52 1.31
N PHE A 150 -3.37 -27.74 0.78
CA PHE A 150 -2.35 -28.40 -0.02
C PHE A 150 -2.20 -27.75 -1.40
N SER A 151 -3.28 -27.73 -2.19
CA SER A 151 -3.24 -27.26 -3.58
C SER A 151 -3.30 -25.73 -3.73
N ARG A 152 -3.66 -25.00 -2.66
CA ARG A 152 -3.97 -23.55 -2.67
C ARG A 152 -5.09 -23.16 -3.63
N ARG A 153 -5.90 -24.12 -4.08
CA ARG A 153 -7.05 -23.89 -4.96
C ARG A 153 -8.29 -23.57 -4.14
N ILE A 154 -9.19 -22.79 -4.73
CA ILE A 154 -10.51 -22.54 -4.16
C ILE A 154 -11.40 -23.72 -4.54
N VAL A 155 -11.80 -24.51 -3.55
CA VAL A 155 -12.64 -25.71 -3.71
C VAL A 155 -14.12 -25.33 -3.81
N GLY A 156 -14.51 -24.26 -3.12
CA GLY A 156 -15.89 -23.78 -3.11
C GLY A 156 -15.96 -22.27 -2.92
N ARG A 157 -16.96 -21.65 -3.55
CA ARG A 157 -17.31 -20.25 -3.30
C ARG A 157 -18.83 -20.10 -3.26
N SER A 158 -19.29 -19.26 -2.35
CA SER A 158 -20.70 -18.85 -2.31
C SER A 158 -20.80 -17.33 -2.27
N ARG A 159 -21.78 -16.81 -3.02
CA ARG A 159 -22.18 -15.41 -3.02
C ARG A 159 -23.64 -15.34 -2.57
N PRO A 160 -23.92 -15.25 -1.27
CA PRO A 160 -25.29 -14.98 -0.82
C PRO A 160 -25.78 -13.65 -1.41
N LYS A 161 -27.02 -13.62 -1.91
CA LYS A 161 -27.75 -12.40 -2.32
C LYS A 161 -28.13 -11.50 -1.12
N LEU A 162 -27.32 -11.47 -0.06
CA LEU A 162 -27.65 -10.69 1.12
C LEU A 162 -27.34 -9.21 0.87
N ARG A 163 -28.31 -8.53 0.25
CA ARG A 163 -28.37 -7.07 0.19
C ARG A 163 -28.65 -6.57 1.60
N ILE A 164 -27.66 -5.96 2.25
CA ILE A 164 -27.91 -5.21 3.48
C ILE A 164 -28.74 -3.98 3.08
N LYS A 165 -30.06 -4.05 3.24
CA LYS A 165 -30.88 -2.83 3.31
C LYS A 165 -30.47 -2.10 4.60
N PRO A 166 -30.24 -0.78 4.59
CA PRO A 166 -29.97 -0.05 5.81
C PRO A 166 -31.15 -0.27 6.77
N LYS A 167 -30.89 -0.83 7.96
CA LYS A 167 -31.93 -1.00 8.99
C LYS A 167 -32.24 0.36 9.58
N THR A 168 -33.32 0.99 9.14
CA THR A 168 -34.01 2.02 9.93
C THR A 168 -34.80 1.31 11.03
N GLY A 169 -34.46 1.59 12.29
CA GLY A 169 -35.38 1.40 13.42
C GLY A 169 -35.72 -0.03 13.85
N SER A 170 -35.17 -0.40 15.01
CA SER A 170 -35.71 -1.37 15.98
C SER A 170 -35.62 -2.88 15.68
N THR A 171 -35.51 -3.61 16.79
CA THR A 171 -36.16 -4.90 17.06
C THR A 171 -35.27 -6.14 17.21
N LYS A 172 -35.20 -6.54 18.50
CA LYS A 172 -35.26 -7.87 19.12
C LYS A 172 -34.33 -8.97 18.57
N SER A 173 -33.43 -9.37 19.47
CA SER A 173 -32.71 -10.65 19.46
C SER A 173 -33.70 -11.81 19.41
N ARG A 174 -33.69 -12.58 18.32
CA ARG A 174 -34.30 -13.90 18.23
C ARG A 174 -33.18 -14.89 17.94
N ARG A 175 -32.77 -15.65 18.95
CA ARG A 175 -31.82 -16.76 18.82
C ARG A 175 -32.46 -17.84 17.93
N VAL A 176 -31.77 -18.22 16.87
CA VAL A 176 -32.05 -19.44 16.09
C VAL A 176 -31.06 -20.50 16.58
N PRO A 177 -31.50 -21.67 17.08
CA PRO A 177 -30.57 -22.73 17.48
C PRO A 177 -29.97 -23.41 16.24
N ALA A 178 -28.65 -23.60 16.25
CA ALA A 178 -27.92 -24.34 15.22
C ALA A 178 -28.23 -25.84 15.35
N ARG A 179 -28.74 -26.45 14.27
CA ARG A 179 -28.92 -27.90 14.14
C ARG A 179 -27.67 -28.46 13.46
N VAL A 180 -26.86 -29.21 14.19
CA VAL A 180 -25.74 -29.97 13.62
C VAL A 180 -26.31 -31.27 13.04
N SER A 181 -26.17 -31.45 11.73
CA SER A 181 -26.41 -32.74 11.06
C SER A 181 -25.06 -33.40 10.86
N THR A 182 -24.77 -34.44 11.64
CA THR A 182 -23.69 -35.38 11.36
C THR A 182 -24.24 -36.48 10.44
N ARG A 183 -23.63 -36.64 9.27
CA ARG A 183 -23.85 -37.81 8.41
C ARG A 183 -22.81 -38.85 8.81
N PRO A 184 -23.18 -40.10 9.13
CA PRO A 184 -22.19 -41.14 9.42
C PRO A 184 -21.42 -41.52 8.15
N PRO A 185 -20.14 -41.93 8.27
CA PRO A 185 -19.37 -42.42 7.14
C PRO A 185 -19.96 -43.74 6.64
N SER A 186 -20.12 -43.85 5.32
CA SER A 186 -20.51 -45.08 4.63
C SER A 186 -19.32 -46.06 4.55
N PRO A 187 -19.58 -47.39 4.51
CA PRO A 187 -18.58 -48.45 4.69
C PRO A 187 -17.53 -48.52 3.59
#